data_AF-A0AAW0PXM4-F1
#
_entry.id   AF-A0AAW0PXM4-F1
#
_cell.length_a   1.000
_cell.length_b   1.000
_cell.length_c   1.000
_cell.angle_alpha   90.00
_cell.angle_beta   90.00
_cell.angle_gamma   90.00
#
_symmetry.space_group_name_H-M   'P 1'
#
loop_
_entity.id
_entity.type
_entity.pdbx_description
1 polymer ?
#
loop_
_entity_poly.entity_id
_entity_poly.type
_entity_poly.pdbx_seq_one_letter_code
_entity_poly.pdbx_strand_id
1 'polypeptide(L)'
;MFYAPWCPHCKNAVPHFTTAAELFKEDRKIAYAAVDCTKGQNHELCKQEGVEGYPTFNYYNYGKFSERYSGDRGEAGFVGFMRSLRGRDQEKVGKRKDEL
;
A
#
# COMPACT_ATOMS: atom_id res chain seq x y z
N MET A 1 -1.02 -3.77 3.20
CA MET A 1 -0.08 -4.87 3.48
C MET A 1 -0.87 -6.09 3.94
N PHE A 2 -0.81 -7.17 3.18
CA PHE A 2 -1.31 -8.48 3.56
C PHE A 2 -0.16 -9.28 4.16
N TYR A 3 -0.31 -9.76 5.39
CA TYR A 3 0.79 -10.33 6.16
C TYR A 3 0.36 -11.53 7.02
N ALA A 4 1.37 -12.22 7.55
CA ALA A 4 1.22 -13.22 8.60
C ALA A 4 2.15 -12.87 9.79
N PRO A 5 1.68 -12.95 11.04
CA PRO A 5 2.45 -12.51 12.21
C PRO A 5 3.72 -13.34 12.48
N TRP A 6 3.75 -14.58 12.00
CA TRP A 6 4.90 -15.48 12.14
C TRP A 6 5.92 -15.35 11.00
N CYS A 7 5.60 -14.66 9.90
CA CYS A 7 6.48 -14.56 8.74
C CYS A 7 7.68 -13.63 9.01
N PRO A 8 8.94 -14.10 8.88
CA PRO A 8 10.13 -13.27 9.10
C PRO A 8 10.20 -12.04 8.18
N HIS A 9 9.85 -12.20 6.90
CA HIS A 9 9.82 -11.08 5.95
C HIS A 9 8.77 -10.03 6.31
N CYS A 10 7.63 -10.45 6.87
CA CYS A 10 6.63 -9.52 7.39
C CYS A 10 7.17 -8.74 8.58
N LYS A 11 7.77 -9.43 9.56
CA LYS A 11 8.34 -8.79 10.76
C LYS A 11 9.37 -7.72 10.39
N ASN A 12 10.20 -7.96 9.37
CA ASN A 12 11.16 -6.98 8.89
C ASN A 12 10.50 -5.76 8.20
N ALA A 13 9.41 -5.96 7.45
CA ALA A 13 8.75 -4.89 6.71
C ALA A 13 7.80 -4.04 7.57
N VAL A 14 7.20 -4.61 8.63
CA VAL A 14 6.26 -3.94 9.54
C VAL A 14 6.77 -2.59 10.05
N PRO A 15 7.96 -2.46 10.68
CA PRO A 15 8.40 -1.17 11.22
C PRO A 15 8.50 -0.09 10.14
N HIS A 16 9.04 -0.43 8.97
CA HIS A 16 9.14 0.49 7.84
C HIS A 16 7.78 0.91 7.28
N PHE A 17 6.84 -0.04 7.17
CA PHE A 17 5.48 0.22 6.71
C PHE A 17 4.71 1.12 7.69
N THR A 18 4.89 0.90 9.00
CA THR A 18 4.28 1.72 10.05
C THR A 18 4.85 3.13 10.08
N THR A 19 6.17 3.32 9.95
CA THR A 19 6.75 4.67 9.85
C THR A 19 6.24 5.42 8.63
N ALA A 20 6.13 4.75 7.48
CA ALA A 20 5.53 5.34 6.29
C ALA A 20 4.05 5.73 6.53
N ALA A 21 3.28 4.88 7.21
CA ALA A 21 1.90 5.19 7.59
C ALA A 21 1.80 6.46 8.46
N GLU A 22 2.66 6.58 9.47
CA GLU A 22 2.69 7.72 10.38
C GLU A 22 3.02 9.03 9.65
N LEU A 23 3.94 8.99 8.69
CA LEU A 23 4.30 10.14 7.85
C LEU A 23 3.13 10.70 7.02
N PHE A 24 2.17 9.85 6.63
CA PHE A 24 1.04 10.25 5.80
C PHE A 24 -0.29 10.32 6.56
N LYS A 25 -0.31 10.15 7.90
CA LYS A 25 -1.54 10.06 8.69
C LYS A 25 -2.49 11.26 8.53
N GLU A 26 -1.95 12.46 8.30
CA GLU A 26 -2.72 13.70 8.15
C GLU A 26 -3.25 13.89 6.72
N ASP A 27 -2.75 13.11 5.74
CA ASP A 27 -3.21 13.17 4.36
C ASP A 27 -4.46 12.31 4.17
N ARG A 28 -5.63 12.97 4.13
CA ARG A 28 -6.93 12.30 3.94
C ARG A 28 -7.07 11.49 2.65
N LYS A 29 -6.14 11.62 1.69
CA LYS A 29 -6.15 10.85 0.44
C LYS A 29 -5.27 9.59 0.51
N ILE A 30 -4.48 9.44 1.57
CA ILE A 30 -3.55 8.33 1.72
C ILE A 30 -3.92 7.52 2.97
N ALA A 31 -4.07 6.22 2.79
CA ALA A 31 -4.26 5.30 3.90
C ALA A 31 -3.33 4.11 3.76
N TYR A 32 -2.64 3.78 4.84
CA TYR A 32 -1.87 2.55 4.97
C TYR A 32 -2.69 1.57 5.81
N ALA A 33 -3.02 0.42 5.24
CA ALA A 33 -3.78 -0.62 5.91
C ALA A 33 -2.97 -1.91 5.99
N ALA A 34 -3.13 -2.66 7.09
CA ALA A 34 -2.54 -3.97 7.28
C ALA A 34 -3.61 -5.02 7.60
N VAL A 35 -3.58 -6.14 6.90
CA VAL A 35 -4.53 -7.26 7.05
C VAL A 35 -3.76 -8.51 7.43
N ASP A 36 -4.10 -9.07 8.59
CA ASP A 36 -3.58 -10.35 9.04
C ASP A 36 -4.37 -11.47 8.35
N CYS A 37 -3.74 -12.11 7.37
CA CYS A 37 -4.35 -13.18 6.56
C CYS A 37 -4.43 -14.52 7.28
N THR A 38 -3.84 -14.64 8.48
CA THR A 38 -3.91 -15.87 9.27
C THR A 38 -5.17 -15.95 10.12
N LYS A 39 -5.87 -14.82 10.29
CA LYS A 39 -7.18 -14.78 10.94
C LYS A 39 -8.24 -15.34 10.01
N GLY A 40 -9.03 -16.30 10.50
CA GLY A 40 -10.04 -17.00 9.71
C GLY A 40 -11.01 -16.07 8.97
N GLN A 41 -11.44 -14.97 9.60
CA GLN A 41 -12.32 -13.99 8.98
C GLN A 41 -11.70 -13.20 7.81
N ASN A 42 -10.38 -13.18 7.69
CA ASN A 42 -9.65 -12.47 6.65
C ASN A 42 -9.16 -13.38 5.52
N HIS A 43 -9.23 -14.70 5.69
CA HIS A 43 -8.67 -15.65 4.72
C HIS A 43 -9.29 -15.48 3.34
N GLU A 44 -10.63 -15.40 3.26
CA GLU A 44 -11.34 -15.22 2.00
C GLU A 44 -10.98 -13.88 1.34
N LEU A 45 -10.88 -12.81 2.12
CA LEU A 45 -10.42 -11.51 1.62
C LEU A 45 -9.01 -11.60 1.02
N CYS A 46 -8.05 -12.20 1.73
CA CYS A 46 -6.69 -12.31 1.22
C CYS A 46 -6.61 -13.16 -0.07
N LYS A 47 -7.45 -14.19 -0.19
CA LYS A 47 -7.55 -14.98 -1.42
C LYS A 47 -8.13 -14.16 -2.57
N GLN A 48 -9.21 -13.40 -2.34
CA GLN A 48 -9.84 -12.52 -3.33
C GLN A 48 -8.90 -11.41 -3.81
N GLU A 49 -8.05 -10.90 -2.91
CA GLU A 49 -7.04 -9.89 -3.20
C GLU A 49 -5.76 -10.45 -3.85
N GLY A 50 -5.76 -11.74 -4.22
CA GLY A 50 -4.67 -12.39 -4.95
C GLY A 50 -3.39 -12.58 -4.13
N VAL A 51 -3.52 -12.76 -2.81
CA VAL A 51 -2.38 -12.93 -1.91
C VAL A 51 -1.86 -14.37 -1.99
N GLU A 52 -0.80 -14.58 -2.78
CA GLU A 52 -0.14 -15.88 -2.94
C GLU A 52 1.02 -16.11 -1.96
N GLY A 53 1.47 -15.04 -1.28
CA GLY A 53 2.60 -15.09 -0.36
C GLY A 53 2.74 -13.83 0.48
N TYR A 54 3.56 -13.91 1.53
CA TYR A 54 3.69 -12.84 2.53
C TYR A 54 5.12 -12.24 2.60
N PRO A 55 5.25 -10.92 2.84
CA PRO A 55 4.18 -9.92 2.73
C PRO A 55 3.78 -9.65 1.28
N THR A 56 2.52 -9.26 1.08
CA THR A 56 2.02 -8.73 -0.19
C THR A 56 1.53 -7.29 -0.01
N PHE A 57 1.93 -6.40 -0.92
CA PHE A 57 1.55 -4.99 -0.91
C PHE A 57 0.75 -4.68 -2.16
N ASN A 58 -0.53 -4.34 -1.98
CA ASN A 58 -1.39 -3.87 -3.05
C ASN A 58 -1.62 -2.37 -2.89
N TYR A 59 -1.52 -1.64 -3.99
CA TYR A 59 -1.90 -0.24 -4.08
C TYR A 59 -3.32 -0.13 -4.65
N TYR A 60 -4.15 0.63 -3.95
CA TYR A 60 -5.51 0.93 -4.36
C TYR A 60 -5.63 2.41 -4.64
N ASN A 61 -6.19 2.75 -5.79
CA ASN A 61 -6.50 4.14 -6.15
C ASN A 61 -8.01 4.34 -6.05
N TYR A 62 -8.46 5.23 -5.17
CA TYR A 62 -9.89 5.47 -4.87
C TYR A 62 -10.70 4.18 -4.68
N GLY A 63 -10.15 3.24 -3.89
CA GLY A 63 -10.80 1.96 -3.55
C GLY A 63 -10.74 0.88 -4.62
N LYS A 64 -10.13 1.14 -5.79
CA LYS A 64 -9.93 0.14 -6.84
C LYS A 64 -8.49 -0.36 -6.81
N PHE A 65 -8.31 -1.68 -6.91
CA PHE A 65 -6.98 -2.26 -7.10
C PHE A 65 -6.33 -1.63 -8.33
N SER A 66 -5.11 -1.12 -8.15
CA SER A 66 -4.35 -0.47 -9.22
C SER A 66 -3.15 -1.33 -9.60
N GLU A 67 -2.25 -1.59 -8.65
CA GLU A 67 -1.04 -2.36 -8.92
C GLU A 67 -0.49 -3.04 -7.65
N ARG A 68 0.31 -4.08 -7.86
CA ARG A 68 1.12 -4.71 -6.82
C ARG A 68 2.38 -3.87 -6.61
N TYR A 69 2.67 -3.48 -5.38
CA TYR A 69 3.94 -2.85 -5.05
C TYR A 69 5.06 -3.90 -4.93
N SER A 70 6.07 -3.77 -5.80
CA SER A 70 7.23 -4.65 -5.89
C SER A 70 8.56 -3.95 -5.57
N GLY A 71 8.52 -2.69 -5.11
CA GLY A 71 9.69 -1.90 -4.78
C GLY A 71 10.36 -2.30 -3.45
N ASP A 72 11.33 -1.48 -3.05
CA ASP A 72 12.09 -1.67 -1.81
C ASP A 72 11.18 -1.67 -0.57
N ARG A 73 11.38 -2.63 0.33
CA ARG A 73 10.52 -2.82 1.51
C ARG A 73 11.01 -2.05 2.74
N GLY A 74 11.90 -1.09 2.52
CA GLY A 74 12.33 -0.10 3.51
C GLY A 74 11.43 1.15 3.51
N GLU A 75 11.64 2.00 4.50
CA GLU A 75 10.86 3.23 4.68
C GLU A 75 10.93 4.14 3.43
N ALA A 76 12.14 4.34 2.90
CA ALA A 76 12.36 5.16 1.72
C ALA A 76 11.61 4.63 0.48
N GLY A 77 11.54 3.31 0.32
CA GLY A 77 10.80 2.67 -0.77
C GLY A 77 9.30 2.95 -0.70
N PHE A 78 8.69 2.75 0.48
CA PHE A 78 7.26 2.99 0.68
C PHE A 78 6.91 4.48 0.54
N VAL A 79 7.70 5.37 1.15
CA VAL A 79 7.47 6.82 1.12
C VAL A 79 7.66 7.36 -0.30
N GLY A 80 8.73 6.93 -0.99
CA GLY A 80 9.03 7.33 -2.36
C GLY A 80 7.92 6.93 -3.33
N PHE A 81 7.38 5.71 -3.18
CA PHE A 81 6.27 5.24 -4.01
C PHE A 81 5.03 6.13 -3.86
N MET A 82 4.59 6.40 -2.63
CA MET A 82 3.42 7.24 -2.39
C MET A 82 3.61 8.69 -2.84
N ARG A 83 4.81 9.25 -2.67
CA ARG A 83 5.13 10.59 -3.19
C ARG A 83 5.07 10.65 -4.72
N SER A 84 5.58 9.63 -5.41
CA SER A 84 5.54 9.58 -6.87
C SER A 84 4.11 9.48 -7.41
N LEU A 85 3.23 8.74 -6.72
CA LEU A 85 1.80 8.66 -7.04
C LEU A 85 1.10 10.01 -6.90
N ARG A 86 1.37 10.75 -5.82
CA ARG A 86 0.82 12.11 -5.64
C ARG A 86 1.22 13.06 -6.77
N GLY A 87 2.48 12.98 -7.23
CA GLY A 87 2.95 13.77 -8.37
C GLY A 87 2.18 13.45 -9.65
N ARG A 88 1.98 12.15 -9.94
CA ARG A 88 1.20 11.69 -11.11
C ARG A 88 -0.26 12.15 -11.06
N ASP A 89 -0.89 12.10 -9.89
CA ASP A 89 -2.28 12.54 -9.72
C ASP A 89 -2.43 14.05 -9.94
N GLN A 90 -1.48 14.86 -9.46
CA GLN A 90 -1.47 16.32 -9.69
C GLN A 90 -1.29 16.67 -11.17
N GLU A 91 -0.41 15.96 -11.88
CA GLU A 91 -0.19 16.17 -13.32
C GLU A 91 -1.45 15.86 -14.14
N LYS A 92 -2.15 14.76 -13.83
CA LYS A 92 -3.40 14.39 -14.51
C LYS A 92 -4.52 15.42 -14.28
N VAL A 93 -4.61 15.99 -13.08
CA VAL A 93 -5.58 17.05 -12.78
C VAL A 93 -5.24 18.34 -13.54
N GLY A 94 -3.96 18.68 -13.66
CA GLY A 94 -3.50 19.83 -14.46
C GLY A 94 -3.90 19.68 -15.93
N LYS A 95 -3.53 18.56 -16.57
CA LYS A 95 -3.87 18.28 -17.98
C LYS A 95 -5.37 18.35 -18.26
N ARG A 96 -6.22 17.78 -17.38
CA ARG A 96 -7.68 17.83 -17.55
C ARG A 96 -8.25 19.24 -17.43
N LYS A 97 -7.59 20.16 -16.71
CA LYS A 97 -8.00 21.57 -16.65
C LYS A 97 -7.60 22.35 -17.89
N ASP A 98 -6.48 22.01 -18.51
CA ASP A 98 -5.99 22.67 -19.72
C ASP A 98 -6.79 22.26 -20.98
N GLU A 99 -7.47 21.11 -20.92
CA GLU A 99 -8.34 20.58 -21.98
C GLU A 99 -9.81 21.04 -21.89
N LEU A 100 -10.16 21.86 -20.90
CA LEU A 100 -11.53 22.35 -20.63
C LEU A 100 -11.66 23.86 -20.87
#